data_AF-A0ABD1ISI8-F1
#
_entry.id   AF-A0ABD1ISI8-F1
#
_cell.length_a   1.000
_cell.length_b   1.000
_cell.length_c   1.000
_cell.angle_alpha   90.00
_cell.angle_beta   90.00
_cell.angle_gamma   90.00
#
_symmetry.space_group_name_H-M   'P 1'
#
loop_
_entity.id
_entity.type
_entity.pdbx_description
1 polymer ?
#
loop_
_entity_poly.entity_id
_entity_poly.type
_entity_poly.pdbx_seq_one_letter_code
_entity_poly.pdbx_strand_id
1 'polypeptide(L)'
;MVSALVLPLAAVYQVLNKWTLGQKTCDIFLSLDVLCCTTSILHLCAIALDRYWAITDPIDYMNKRTPRRAAIVITLTWLSGIIISLPTMLRWRKSENDPAVCTISQDLVYIIYTTVGAFYIPLVVLLVLYFKIFKAAMFRIKRTVKTCEKEKISGNNSSDLPLSQSALDLEGPIAANCEAKRKMAKARERRTVKTLGIVMGGFILCWLPFFIVTLLMSICKSSCSLPVWLGAVINWLGYANSLLNPIIYTYFNKDFRNAIAKIVQCKYCTPN
;
A
#
# COMPACT_ATOMS: atom_id res chain seq x y z
N MET A 1 10.46 7.96 -6.74
CA MET A 1 11.67 8.29 -5.97
C MET A 1 12.69 7.16 -6.04
N VAL A 2 12.38 5.95 -5.57
CA VAL A 2 13.25 4.76 -5.70
C VAL A 2 13.80 4.61 -7.11
N SER A 3 12.94 4.68 -8.13
CA SER A 3 13.35 4.48 -9.52
C SER A 3 14.30 5.55 -10.08
N ALA A 4 14.30 6.75 -9.52
CA ALA A 4 15.11 7.86 -10.03
C ALA A 4 16.41 8.03 -9.23
N LEU A 5 16.38 7.76 -7.92
CA LEU A 5 17.51 8.05 -7.02
C LEU A 5 18.27 6.79 -6.58
N VAL A 6 17.57 5.66 -6.39
CA VAL A 6 18.16 4.43 -5.82
C VAL A 6 18.53 3.46 -6.93
N LEU A 7 17.63 3.25 -7.90
CA LEU A 7 17.83 2.30 -8.99
C LEU A 7 19.11 2.52 -9.83
N PRO A 8 19.45 3.76 -10.24
CA PRO A 8 20.68 3.98 -11.02
C PRO A 8 21.94 3.59 -10.25
N LEU A 9 22.00 3.92 -8.95
CA LEU A 9 23.14 3.61 -8.09
C LEU A 9 23.23 2.09 -7.82
N ALA A 10 22.09 1.43 -7.59
CA ALA A 10 22.02 -0.01 -7.45
C ALA A 10 22.49 -0.74 -8.73
N ALA A 11 22.08 -0.24 -9.90
CA ALA A 11 22.50 -0.79 -11.19
C ALA A 11 24.02 -0.66 -11.40
N VAL A 12 24.60 0.51 -11.09
CA VAL A 12 26.05 0.73 -11.17
C VAL A 12 26.81 -0.23 -10.26
N TYR A 13 26.36 -0.41 -9.01
CA TYR A 13 26.97 -1.35 -8.07
C TYR A 13 26.93 -2.79 -8.58
N GLN A 14 25.79 -3.22 -9.16
CA GLN A 14 25.63 -4.57 -9.69
C GLN A 14 26.50 -4.82 -10.93
N VAL A 15 26.58 -3.86 -11.85
CA VAL A 15 27.36 -4.00 -13.09
C VAL A 15 28.85 -4.00 -12.81
N LEU A 16 29.32 -3.13 -11.92
CA LEU A 16 30.73 -3.04 -11.57
C LEU A 16 31.17 -4.14 -10.59
N ASN A 17 30.22 -4.80 -9.92
CA ASN A 17 30.44 -5.79 -8.86
C ASN A 17 31.37 -5.29 -7.73
N LYS A 18 31.46 -3.96 -7.59
CA LYS A 18 32.23 -3.24 -6.57
C LYS A 18 31.70 -1.81 -6.46
N TRP A 19 31.82 -1.22 -5.27
CA TRP A 19 31.46 0.16 -5.05
C TRP A 19 32.64 1.10 -5.37
N THR A 20 32.45 2.04 -6.29
CA THR A 20 33.50 2.96 -6.75
C THR A 20 33.22 4.43 -6.46
N LEU A 21 32.00 4.76 -5.99
CA LEU A 21 31.53 6.15 -5.85
C LEU A 21 31.90 6.79 -4.50
N GLY A 22 32.74 6.12 -3.70
CA GLY A 22 33.20 6.58 -2.39
C GLY A 22 32.17 6.41 -1.26
N GLN A 23 32.65 6.52 -0.02
CA GLN A 23 31.84 6.22 1.17
C GLN A 23 30.64 7.14 1.34
N LYS A 24 30.79 8.45 1.07
CA LYS A 24 29.69 9.42 1.20
C LYS A 24 28.50 9.07 0.32
N THR A 25 28.78 8.66 -0.91
CA THR A 25 27.73 8.24 -1.85
C THR A 25 27.09 6.93 -1.41
N CYS A 26 27.87 6.00 -0.81
CA CYS A 26 27.32 4.76 -0.25
C CYS A 26 26.36 5.04 0.91
N ASP A 27 26.76 5.93 1.83
CA ASP A 27 25.92 6.32 2.96
C ASP A 27 24.61 6.94 2.43
N ILE A 28 24.70 7.90 1.50
CA ILE A 28 23.53 8.54 0.86
C ILE A 28 22.63 7.51 0.18
N PHE A 29 23.21 6.58 -0.57
CA PHE A 29 22.48 5.51 -1.26
C PHE A 29 21.67 4.66 -0.28
N LEU A 30 22.30 4.18 0.79
CA LEU A 30 21.65 3.34 1.80
C LEU A 30 20.59 4.11 2.59
N SER A 31 20.85 5.38 2.94
CA SER A 31 19.87 6.24 3.62
C SER A 31 18.65 6.50 2.76
N LEU A 32 18.85 6.80 1.47
CA LEU A 32 17.77 7.03 0.53
C LEU A 32 16.95 5.75 0.32
N ASP A 33 17.57 4.59 0.26
CA ASP A 33 16.88 3.31 0.13
C ASP A 33 15.95 3.04 1.33
N VAL A 34 16.50 3.13 2.55
CA VAL A 34 15.74 2.98 3.80
C VAL A 34 14.62 4.02 3.90
N LEU A 35 14.91 5.29 3.61
CA LEU A 35 13.93 6.37 3.60
C LEU A 35 12.79 6.08 2.63
N CYS A 36 13.11 5.76 1.38
CA CYS A 36 12.12 5.47 0.34
C CYS A 36 11.21 4.30 0.72
N CYS A 37 11.79 3.20 1.21
CA CYS A 37 11.03 2.02 1.60
C CYS A 37 10.11 2.34 2.79
N THR A 38 10.64 2.98 3.83
CA THR A 38 9.89 3.36 5.03
C THR A 38 8.73 4.29 4.69
N THR A 39 8.98 5.36 3.94
CA THR A 39 7.94 6.29 3.52
C THR A 39 6.90 5.62 2.61
N SER A 40 7.31 4.67 1.76
CA SER A 40 6.38 3.91 0.92
C SER A 40 5.40 3.07 1.76
N ILE A 41 5.88 2.28 2.72
CA ILE A 41 4.98 1.47 3.56
C ILE A 41 4.10 2.34 4.47
N LEU A 42 4.63 3.43 5.01
CA LEU A 42 3.86 4.36 5.83
C LEU A 42 2.78 5.09 5.03
N HIS A 43 3.03 5.42 3.76
CA HIS A 43 1.99 5.90 2.86
C HIS A 43 0.91 4.84 2.61
N LEU A 44 1.27 3.56 2.46
CA LEU A 44 0.27 2.48 2.35
C LEU A 44 -0.57 2.35 3.63
N CYS A 45 0.03 2.47 4.82
CA CYS A 45 -0.70 2.53 6.09
C CYS A 45 -1.64 3.73 6.16
N ALA A 46 -1.19 4.91 5.75
CA ALA A 46 -2.00 6.12 5.71
C ALA A 46 -3.19 5.98 4.74
N ILE A 47 -2.96 5.42 3.55
CA ILE A 47 -4.02 5.11 2.59
C ILE A 47 -4.97 4.08 3.19
N ALA A 48 -4.48 3.01 3.82
CA ALA A 48 -5.31 2.02 4.48
C ALA A 48 -6.20 2.65 5.56
N LEU A 49 -5.66 3.56 6.37
CA LEU A 49 -6.38 4.24 7.44
C LEU A 49 -7.46 5.20 6.89
N ASP A 50 -7.13 6.00 5.86
CA ASP A 50 -8.09 6.84 5.12
C ASP A 50 -9.25 5.98 4.59
N ARG A 51 -8.94 4.82 4.00
CA ARG A 51 -9.95 3.89 3.48
C ARG A 51 -10.77 3.26 4.60
N TYR A 52 -10.14 2.89 5.71
CA TYR A 52 -10.82 2.34 6.87
C TYR A 52 -11.85 3.33 7.40
N TRP A 53 -11.47 4.59 7.63
CA TRP A 53 -12.40 5.60 8.13
C TRP A 53 -13.54 5.90 7.17
N ALA A 54 -13.28 6.00 5.86
CA ALA A 54 -14.33 6.15 4.86
C ALA A 54 -15.33 4.96 4.85
N ILE A 55 -14.84 3.74 5.16
CA ILE A 55 -15.64 2.51 5.21
C ILE A 55 -16.27 2.28 6.59
N THR A 56 -15.84 2.92 7.68
CA THR A 56 -16.54 2.79 8.96
C THR A 56 -17.54 3.91 9.17
N ASP A 57 -17.17 5.13 8.81
CA ASP A 57 -17.91 6.35 9.10
C ASP A 57 -17.93 7.26 7.86
N PRO A 58 -18.89 7.09 6.94
CA PRO A 58 -18.80 7.72 5.63
C PRO A 58 -19.21 9.20 5.64
N ILE A 59 -20.10 9.61 6.55
CA ILE A 59 -20.69 10.96 6.55
C ILE A 59 -19.76 11.91 7.32
N ASP A 60 -19.40 11.57 8.57
CA ASP A 60 -18.56 12.45 9.37
C ASP A 60 -17.14 12.53 8.82
N TYR A 61 -16.62 11.42 8.28
CA TYR A 61 -15.30 11.41 7.65
C TYR A 61 -15.22 12.29 6.40
N MET A 62 -16.26 12.27 5.56
CA MET A 62 -16.31 13.11 4.35
C MET A 62 -16.29 14.60 4.70
N ASN A 63 -17.00 15.00 5.76
CA ASN A 63 -16.99 16.38 6.27
C ASN A 63 -15.65 16.78 6.91
N LYS A 64 -14.90 15.79 7.42
CA LYS A 64 -13.59 15.96 8.08
C LYS A 64 -12.41 15.93 7.11
N ARG A 65 -12.61 15.55 5.84
CA ARG A 65 -11.55 15.36 4.85
C ARG A 65 -11.09 16.71 4.28
N THR A 66 -10.04 17.27 4.86
CA THR A 66 -9.46 18.55 4.41
C THR A 66 -8.06 18.37 3.79
N PRO A 67 -7.67 19.21 2.82
CA PRO A 67 -6.33 19.15 2.21
C PRO A 67 -5.23 19.39 3.25
N ARG A 68 -5.49 20.24 4.26
CA ARG A 68 -4.55 20.51 5.36
C ARG A 68 -4.22 19.25 6.17
N ARG A 69 -5.20 18.41 6.47
CA ARG A 69 -4.97 17.13 7.18
C ARG A 69 -4.20 16.14 6.32
N ALA A 70 -4.50 16.06 5.02
CA ALA A 70 -3.74 15.22 4.10
C ALA A 70 -2.26 15.65 4.03
N ALA A 71 -1.99 16.96 3.94
CA ALA A 71 -0.63 17.49 3.99
C ALA A 71 0.09 17.14 5.30
N ILE A 72 -0.58 17.25 6.46
CA ILE A 72 0.00 16.85 7.75
C ILE A 72 0.38 15.37 7.75
N VAL A 73 -0.53 14.48 7.30
CA VAL A 73 -0.24 13.03 7.25
C VAL A 73 0.96 12.75 6.34
N ILE A 74 1.03 13.37 5.16
CA ILE A 74 2.16 13.22 4.23
C ILE A 74 3.45 13.69 4.91
N THR A 75 3.46 14.87 5.52
CA THR A 75 4.65 15.39 6.21
C THR A 75 5.09 14.45 7.33
N LEU A 76 4.17 13.91 8.13
CA LEU A 76 4.48 12.96 9.20
C LEU A 76 5.08 11.64 8.65
N THR A 77 4.60 11.13 7.53
CA THR A 77 5.18 9.92 6.90
C THR A 77 6.59 10.15 6.35
N TRP A 78 6.91 11.37 5.93
CA TRP A 78 8.27 11.75 5.53
C TRP A 78 9.18 11.92 6.73
N LEU A 79 8.74 12.66 7.75
CA LEU A 79 9.53 12.91 8.97
C LEU A 79 9.89 11.61 9.68
N SER A 80 8.94 10.67 9.79
CA SER A 80 9.20 9.34 10.37
C SER A 80 10.20 8.54 9.55
N GLY A 81 10.11 8.56 8.22
CA GLY A 81 11.11 7.96 7.33
C GLY A 81 12.50 8.56 7.53
N ILE A 82 12.58 9.89 7.63
CA ILE A 82 13.84 10.60 7.89
C ILE A 82 14.42 10.13 9.23
N ILE A 83 13.64 10.17 10.31
CA ILE A 83 14.07 9.77 11.66
C ILE A 83 14.65 8.35 11.66
N ILE A 84 13.98 7.39 11.01
CA ILE A 84 14.45 5.99 10.92
C ILE A 84 15.73 5.89 10.07
N SER A 85 15.87 6.73 9.04
CA SER A 85 17.07 6.75 8.19
C SER A 85 18.24 7.55 8.79
N LEU A 86 18.04 8.44 9.76
CA LEU A 86 19.12 9.29 10.32
C LEU A 86 20.32 8.50 10.86
N PRO A 87 20.16 7.38 11.59
CA PRO A 87 21.30 6.60 12.08
C PRO A 87 22.20 6.06 10.95
N THR A 88 21.63 5.86 9.76
CA THR A 88 22.40 5.43 8.57
C THR A 88 23.38 6.53 8.11
N MET A 89 23.01 7.80 8.28
CA MET A 89 23.84 8.98 7.95
C MET A 89 24.87 9.34 9.03
N LEU A 90 24.53 9.14 10.30
CA LEU A 90 25.33 9.61 11.45
C LEU A 90 26.51 8.68 11.83
N ARG A 91 27.04 7.90 10.87
CA ARG A 91 28.25 7.07 11.03
C ARG A 91 28.17 5.98 12.12
N TRP A 92 27.02 5.32 12.33
CA TRP A 92 26.98 4.05 13.11
C TRP A 92 27.64 2.86 12.36
N ARG A 93 28.41 3.13 11.30
CA ARG A 93 29.22 2.17 10.56
C ARG A 93 30.65 2.21 11.11
N LYS A 94 31.05 1.18 11.86
CA LYS A 94 32.47 0.80 11.93
C LYS A 94 32.82 0.30 10.54
N SER A 95 33.62 1.05 9.79
CA SER A 95 34.10 0.61 8.48
C SER A 95 34.88 -0.68 8.70
N GLU A 96 34.34 -1.80 8.23
CA GLU A 96 35.20 -2.91 7.86
C GLU A 96 36.07 -2.39 6.70
N ASN A 97 37.36 -2.72 6.71
CA ASN A 97 38.45 -1.97 6.06
C ASN A 97 38.44 -1.96 4.50
N ASP A 98 37.37 -2.37 3.83
CA ASP A 98 37.29 -2.44 2.36
C ASP A 98 36.36 -1.35 1.77
N PRO A 99 36.91 -0.29 1.14
CA PRO A 99 36.13 0.75 0.49
C PRO A 99 35.35 0.26 -0.75
N ALA A 100 35.61 -0.96 -1.25
CA ALA A 100 34.93 -1.54 -2.40
C ALA A 100 33.56 -2.16 -2.06
N VAL A 101 33.19 -2.29 -0.77
CA VAL A 101 31.94 -2.92 -0.34
C VAL A 101 30.97 -1.88 0.23
N CYS A 102 29.81 -1.70 -0.42
CA CYS A 102 28.74 -0.83 0.07
C CYS A 102 27.61 -1.64 0.70
N THR A 103 27.80 -2.01 1.97
CA THR A 103 26.81 -2.75 2.77
C THR A 103 26.47 -2.01 4.06
N ILE A 104 25.31 -2.33 4.60
CA ILE A 104 24.87 -1.83 5.90
C ILE A 104 25.80 -2.36 7.01
N SER A 105 26.02 -1.56 8.07
CA SER A 105 26.80 -1.96 9.26
C SER A 105 26.30 -3.29 9.82
N GLN A 106 27.20 -4.22 10.15
CA GLN A 106 26.86 -5.53 10.73
C GLN A 106 26.50 -5.47 12.23
N ASP A 107 26.33 -4.27 12.78
CA ASP A 107 25.86 -4.10 14.15
C ASP A 107 24.41 -4.60 14.28
N LEU A 108 24.22 -5.59 15.15
CA LEU A 108 22.93 -6.25 15.33
C LEU A 108 21.86 -5.27 15.80
N VAL A 109 22.21 -4.34 16.71
CA VAL A 109 21.28 -3.35 17.25
C VAL A 109 20.81 -2.42 16.13
N TYR A 110 21.74 -1.94 15.31
CA TYR A 110 21.42 -1.13 14.14
C TYR A 110 20.50 -1.85 13.15
N ILE A 111 20.80 -3.11 12.81
CA ILE A 111 19.99 -3.87 11.84
C ILE A 111 18.59 -4.12 12.41
N ILE A 112 18.48 -4.48 13.68
CA ILE A 112 17.16 -4.64 14.33
C ILE A 112 16.41 -3.31 14.31
N TYR A 113 17.02 -2.21 14.76
CA TYR A 113 16.39 -0.90 14.79
C TYR A 113 15.86 -0.49 13.41
N THR A 114 16.71 -0.58 12.39
CA THR A 114 16.36 -0.16 11.03
C THR A 114 15.31 -1.07 10.40
N THR A 115 15.45 -2.39 10.48
CA THR A 115 14.48 -3.33 9.87
C THR A 115 13.13 -3.31 10.59
N VAL A 116 13.12 -3.27 11.93
CA VAL A 116 11.90 -3.25 12.73
C VAL A 116 11.15 -1.93 12.55
N GLY A 117 11.86 -0.80 12.62
CA GLY A 117 11.26 0.52 12.43
C GLY A 117 10.80 0.76 10.99
N ALA A 118 11.63 0.43 10.00
CA ALA A 118 11.36 0.71 8.59
C ALA A 118 10.28 -0.20 7.98
N PHE A 119 10.16 -1.43 8.47
CA PHE A 119 9.34 -2.45 7.79
C PHE A 119 8.44 -3.25 8.72
N TYR A 120 8.96 -3.93 9.75
CA TYR A 120 8.13 -4.88 10.51
C TYR A 120 7.02 -4.22 11.34
N ILE A 121 7.29 -3.09 12.02
CA ILE A 121 6.24 -2.34 12.74
C ILE A 121 5.20 -1.80 11.75
N PRO A 122 5.58 -1.06 10.69
CA PRO A 122 4.62 -0.63 9.66
C PRO A 122 3.86 -1.79 9.02
N LEU A 123 4.48 -2.95 8.83
CA LEU A 123 3.86 -4.14 8.25
C LEU A 123 2.76 -4.67 9.15
N VAL A 124 3.00 -4.79 10.46
CA VAL A 124 1.97 -5.20 11.41
C VAL A 124 0.80 -4.23 11.41
N VAL A 125 1.07 -2.92 11.42
CA VAL A 125 0.04 -1.89 11.32
C VAL A 125 -0.76 -2.04 10.02
N LEU A 126 -0.08 -2.25 8.88
CA LEU A 126 -0.71 -2.43 7.58
C LEU A 126 -1.64 -3.65 7.56
N LEU A 127 -1.18 -4.79 8.08
CA LEU A 127 -1.95 -6.03 8.16
C LEU A 127 -3.18 -5.88 9.05
N VAL A 128 -3.03 -5.23 10.22
CA VAL A 128 -4.16 -4.95 11.12
C VAL A 128 -5.17 -4.03 10.45
N LEU A 129 -4.73 -2.94 9.82
CA LEU A 129 -5.62 -2.02 9.09
C LEU A 129 -6.35 -2.74 7.96
N TYR A 130 -5.64 -3.57 7.18
CA TYR A 130 -6.26 -4.35 6.11
C TYR A 130 -7.32 -5.32 6.63
N PHE A 131 -7.02 -6.05 7.71
CA PHE A 131 -8.00 -6.93 8.36
C PHE A 131 -9.23 -6.17 8.86
N LYS A 132 -9.03 -5.00 9.47
CA LYS A 132 -10.13 -4.14 9.93
C LYS A 132 -10.96 -3.61 8.76
N ILE A 133 -10.34 -3.21 7.65
CA ILE A 133 -11.03 -2.82 6.41
C ILE A 133 -11.88 -3.98 5.87
N PHE A 134 -11.30 -5.18 5.78
CA PHE A 134 -11.99 -6.35 5.28
C PHE A 134 -13.22 -6.69 6.14
N LYS A 135 -13.06 -6.69 7.48
CA LYS A 135 -14.19 -6.90 8.39
C LYS A 135 -15.25 -5.80 8.29
N ALA A 136 -14.86 -4.53 8.25
CA ALA A 136 -15.79 -3.41 8.15
C ALA A 136 -16.59 -3.44 6.84
N ALA A 137 -15.93 -3.72 5.71
CA ALA A 137 -16.59 -3.89 4.41
C ALA A 137 -17.56 -5.08 4.42
N MET A 138 -17.14 -6.24 4.93
CA MET A 138 -18.03 -7.40 5.02
C MET A 138 -19.21 -7.17 5.97
N PHE A 139 -19.01 -6.41 7.05
CA PHE A 139 -20.09 -6.01 7.96
C PHE A 139 -21.10 -5.08 7.29
N ARG A 140 -20.64 -4.05 6.55
CA ARG A 140 -21.51 -3.16 5.78
C ARG A 140 -22.35 -3.93 4.77
N ILE A 141 -21.72 -4.83 4.02
CA ILE A 141 -22.41 -5.71 3.09
C ILE A 141 -23.54 -6.50 3.80
N LYS A 142 -23.25 -7.12 4.95
CA LYS A 142 -24.26 -7.86 5.71
C LYS A 142 -25.39 -6.96 6.20
N ARG A 143 -25.11 -5.73 6.62
CA ARG A 143 -26.13 -4.78 7.10
C ARG A 143 -27.05 -4.32 5.97
N THR A 144 -26.50 -3.98 4.80
CA THR A 144 -27.30 -3.64 3.61
C THR A 144 -28.21 -4.79 3.19
N VAL A 145 -27.76 -6.05 3.33
CA VAL A 145 -28.60 -7.23 3.06
C VAL A 145 -29.79 -7.29 4.02
N LYS A 146 -29.56 -7.13 5.33
CA LYS A 146 -30.64 -7.12 6.33
C LYS A 146 -31.64 -5.98 6.11
N THR A 147 -31.20 -4.79 5.71
CA THR A 147 -32.10 -3.67 5.43
C THR A 147 -32.99 -3.94 4.22
N CYS A 148 -32.44 -4.45 3.10
CA CYS A 148 -33.25 -4.88 1.94
C CYS A 148 -34.26 -5.98 2.30
N GLU A 149 -33.89 -6.92 3.17
CA GLU A 149 -34.81 -7.98 3.64
C GLU A 149 -35.96 -7.41 4.48
N LYS A 150 -35.69 -6.43 5.35
CA LYS A 150 -36.74 -5.75 6.12
C LYS A 150 -37.69 -4.92 5.25
N GLU A 151 -37.18 -4.22 4.24
CA GLU A 151 -38.01 -3.45 3.30
C GLU A 151 -38.99 -4.35 2.52
N LYS A 152 -38.57 -5.58 2.16
CA LYS A 152 -39.49 -6.58 1.58
C LYS A 152 -40.60 -7.00 2.53
N ILE A 153 -40.29 -7.28 3.80
CA ILE A 153 -41.28 -7.74 4.79
C ILE A 153 -42.27 -6.63 5.15
N SER A 154 -41.81 -5.37 5.25
CA SER A 154 -42.70 -4.24 5.55
C SER A 154 -43.68 -3.92 4.42
N GLY A 155 -43.33 -4.22 3.16
CA GLY A 155 -44.25 -4.13 2.02
C GLY A 155 -45.44 -5.08 2.14
N ASN A 156 -45.22 -6.30 2.62
CA ASN A 156 -46.27 -7.33 2.77
C ASN A 156 -47.17 -7.15 3.99
N ASN A 157 -46.73 -6.40 5.01
CA ASN A 157 -47.55 -6.17 6.21
C ASN A 157 -48.47 -4.94 6.10
N SER A 158 -48.39 -4.20 4.99
CA SER A 158 -49.23 -3.01 4.75
C SER A 158 -50.52 -3.33 3.96
N SER A 159 -50.77 -4.61 3.66
CA SER A 159 -51.87 -5.10 2.80
C SER A 159 -53.12 -5.59 3.55
N ASP A 160 -53.43 -5.02 4.72
CA ASP A 160 -54.74 -5.22 5.39
C ASP A 160 -55.89 -4.37 4.77
N LEU A 161 -55.67 -3.79 3.58
CA LEU A 161 -56.74 -3.28 2.71
C LEU A 161 -56.84 -4.12 1.42
N PRO A 162 -58.02 -4.29 0.82
CA PRO A 162 -58.25 -5.26 -0.26
C PRO A 162 -57.25 -5.06 -1.41
N LEU A 163 -56.49 -6.12 -1.67
CA LEU A 163 -55.43 -6.20 -2.67
C LEU A 163 -55.99 -5.89 -4.08
N SER A 164 -55.65 -4.72 -4.63
CA SER A 164 -55.80 -4.49 -6.08
C SER A 164 -54.72 -5.28 -6.81
N GLN A 165 -55.09 -5.94 -7.92
CA GLN A 165 -54.20 -6.73 -8.80
C GLN A 165 -52.88 -6.02 -9.15
N SER A 166 -52.89 -4.69 -9.15
CA SER A 166 -51.73 -3.82 -9.38
C SER A 166 -50.59 -3.92 -8.36
N ALA A 167 -50.83 -4.45 -7.15
CA ALA A 167 -49.80 -4.62 -6.12
C ALA A 167 -48.87 -5.81 -6.37
N LEU A 168 -49.41 -6.93 -6.88
CA LEU A 168 -48.65 -8.14 -7.22
C LEU A 168 -47.68 -7.92 -8.38
N ASP A 169 -48.07 -7.11 -9.37
CA ASP A 169 -47.20 -6.74 -10.50
C ASP A 169 -46.06 -5.78 -10.11
N LEU A 170 -46.17 -5.09 -8.96
CA LEU A 170 -45.18 -4.12 -8.47
C LEU A 170 -44.16 -4.75 -7.49
N GLU A 171 -44.50 -5.87 -6.86
CA GLU A 171 -43.66 -6.56 -5.87
C GLU A 171 -42.41 -7.20 -6.51
N GLY A 172 -42.55 -7.76 -7.72
CA GLY A 172 -41.45 -8.31 -8.53
C GLY A 172 -40.39 -7.25 -8.91
N PRO A 173 -40.78 -6.12 -9.53
CA PRO A 173 -39.87 -5.02 -9.86
C PRO A 173 -39.11 -4.42 -8.67
N ILE A 174 -39.77 -4.26 -7.51
CA ILE A 174 -39.15 -3.70 -6.29
C ILE A 174 -38.11 -4.67 -5.72
N ALA A 175 -38.44 -5.96 -5.66
CA ALA A 175 -37.51 -7.00 -5.19
C ALA A 175 -36.27 -7.11 -6.09
N ALA A 176 -36.45 -7.05 -7.41
CA ALA A 176 -35.36 -7.03 -8.39
C ALA A 176 -34.48 -5.78 -8.26
N ASN A 177 -35.06 -4.60 -7.98
CA ASN A 177 -34.34 -3.35 -7.80
C ASN A 177 -33.47 -3.35 -6.52
N CYS A 178 -33.98 -3.86 -5.38
CA CYS A 178 -33.15 -4.00 -4.16
C CYS A 178 -32.01 -5.00 -4.37
N GLU A 179 -32.26 -6.10 -5.09
CA GLU A 179 -31.22 -7.07 -5.42
C GLU A 179 -30.15 -6.49 -6.34
N ALA A 180 -30.54 -5.70 -7.34
CA ALA A 180 -29.63 -4.98 -8.21
C ALA A 180 -28.78 -3.96 -7.43
N LYS A 181 -29.40 -3.11 -6.61
CA LYS A 181 -28.69 -2.16 -5.73
C LYS A 181 -27.73 -2.87 -4.77
N ARG A 182 -28.13 -4.00 -4.18
CA ARG A 182 -27.30 -4.88 -3.34
C ARG A 182 -26.09 -5.43 -4.11
N LYS A 183 -26.30 -5.99 -5.31
CA LYS A 183 -25.23 -6.52 -6.16
C LYS A 183 -24.22 -5.43 -6.54
N MET A 184 -24.71 -4.24 -6.89
CA MET A 184 -23.88 -3.08 -7.21
C MET A 184 -23.08 -2.56 -6.00
N ALA A 185 -23.70 -2.44 -4.82
CA ALA A 185 -23.02 -2.03 -3.59
C ALA A 185 -21.93 -3.04 -3.18
N LYS A 186 -22.25 -4.35 -3.18
CA LYS A 186 -21.27 -5.43 -2.94
C LYS A 186 -20.11 -5.39 -3.94
N ALA A 187 -20.40 -5.22 -5.23
CA ALA A 187 -19.38 -5.16 -6.26
C ALA A 187 -18.47 -3.93 -6.10
N ARG A 188 -19.04 -2.77 -5.78
CA ARG A 188 -18.30 -1.52 -5.55
C ARG A 188 -17.37 -1.62 -4.35
N GLU A 189 -17.86 -2.09 -3.20
CA GLU A 189 -17.04 -2.23 -1.99
C GLU A 189 -15.95 -3.30 -2.17
N ARG A 190 -16.29 -4.47 -2.72
CA ARG A 190 -15.32 -5.55 -2.96
C ARG A 190 -14.22 -5.11 -3.93
N ARG A 191 -14.53 -4.27 -4.91
CA ARG A 191 -13.54 -3.76 -5.87
C ARG A 191 -12.51 -2.85 -5.21
N THR A 192 -12.94 -1.96 -4.33
CA THR A 192 -12.04 -1.07 -3.58
C THR A 192 -11.14 -1.89 -2.66
N VAL A 193 -11.72 -2.80 -1.86
CA VAL A 193 -10.94 -3.68 -0.96
C VAL A 193 -9.98 -4.57 -1.75
N LYS A 194 -10.41 -5.13 -2.89
CA LYS A 194 -9.55 -5.93 -3.76
C LYS A 194 -8.36 -5.12 -4.29
N THR A 195 -8.61 -3.90 -4.75
CA THR A 195 -7.52 -3.04 -5.28
C THR A 195 -6.52 -2.71 -4.19
N LEU A 196 -6.99 -2.35 -2.99
CA LEU A 196 -6.12 -2.09 -1.84
C LEU A 196 -5.34 -3.34 -1.42
N GLY A 197 -5.99 -4.50 -1.36
CA GLY A 197 -5.35 -5.77 -1.03
C GLY A 197 -4.27 -6.17 -2.04
N ILE A 198 -4.47 -5.88 -3.33
CA ILE A 198 -3.46 -6.12 -4.37
C ILE A 198 -2.27 -5.17 -4.20
N VAL A 199 -2.49 -3.87 -3.97
CA VAL A 199 -1.41 -2.90 -3.73
C VAL A 199 -0.60 -3.31 -2.49
N MET A 200 -1.28 -3.61 -1.38
CA MET A 200 -0.64 -4.00 -0.12
C MET A 200 0.09 -5.34 -0.24
N GLY A 201 -0.54 -6.35 -0.84
CA GLY A 201 0.07 -7.66 -1.05
C GLY A 201 1.27 -7.60 -1.99
N GLY A 202 1.20 -6.81 -3.07
CA GLY A 202 2.33 -6.57 -3.96
C GLY A 202 3.53 -5.98 -3.23
N PHE A 203 3.30 -4.97 -2.37
CA PHE A 203 4.36 -4.39 -1.55
C PHE A 203 5.04 -5.43 -0.63
N ILE A 204 4.23 -6.22 0.08
CA ILE A 204 4.74 -7.25 1.01
C ILE A 204 5.54 -8.30 0.26
N LEU A 205 5.00 -8.82 -0.85
CA LEU A 205 5.69 -9.84 -1.66
C LEU A 205 7.02 -9.34 -2.22
N CYS A 206 7.11 -8.04 -2.55
CA CYS A 206 8.34 -7.47 -3.08
C CYS A 206 9.41 -7.25 -2.01
N TRP A 207 9.02 -6.74 -0.84
CA TRP A 207 9.98 -6.27 0.18
C TRP A 207 10.24 -7.27 1.31
N LEU A 208 9.28 -8.12 1.66
CA LEU A 208 9.43 -9.07 2.76
C LEU A 208 10.65 -10.01 2.59
N PRO A 209 10.94 -10.56 1.40
CA PRO A 209 12.11 -11.41 1.22
C PRO A 209 13.43 -10.69 1.54
N PHE A 210 13.55 -9.42 1.13
CA PHE A 210 14.73 -8.60 1.40
C PHE A 210 14.92 -8.40 2.91
N PHE A 211 13.89 -7.93 3.62
CA PHE A 211 13.99 -7.68 5.07
C PHE A 211 14.26 -8.96 5.87
N ILE A 212 13.66 -10.10 5.48
CA ILE A 212 13.95 -11.41 6.09
C ILE A 212 15.42 -11.76 5.91
N VAL A 213 15.95 -11.69 4.69
CA VAL A 213 17.34 -12.02 4.41
C VAL A 213 18.29 -11.08 5.14
N THR A 214 18.04 -9.77 5.15
CA THR A 214 18.87 -8.80 5.88
C THR A 214 18.95 -9.15 7.38
N LEU A 215 17.82 -9.49 7.99
CA LEU A 215 17.78 -9.87 9.41
C LEU A 215 18.46 -11.23 9.66
N LEU A 216 18.20 -12.22 8.81
CA LEU A 216 18.81 -13.55 8.92
C LEU A 216 20.33 -13.51 8.75
N MET A 217 20.83 -12.80 7.74
CA MET A 217 22.27 -12.65 7.51
C MET A 217 22.96 -11.93 8.69
N SER A 218 22.26 -11.00 9.35
CA SER A 218 22.76 -10.35 10.56
C SER A 218 22.82 -11.27 11.79
N ILE A 219 21.83 -12.16 11.95
CA ILE A 219 21.74 -13.06 13.11
C ILE A 219 22.72 -14.24 12.93
N CYS A 220 22.74 -14.83 11.74
CA CYS A 220 23.49 -16.05 11.46
C CYS A 220 24.96 -15.80 11.10
N LYS A 221 25.35 -14.56 10.78
CA LYS A 221 26.73 -14.15 10.46
C LYS A 221 27.43 -15.13 9.50
N SER A 222 28.34 -15.97 9.99
CA SER A 222 29.13 -16.94 9.22
C SER A 222 28.46 -18.29 8.98
N SER A 223 27.36 -18.61 9.67
CA SER A 223 26.64 -19.88 9.54
C SER A 223 25.69 -19.93 8.35
N CYS A 224 25.43 -18.79 7.69
CA CYS A 224 24.58 -18.70 6.52
C CYS A 224 25.35 -18.07 5.35
N SER A 225 25.33 -18.74 4.19
CA SER A 225 25.82 -18.19 2.94
C SER A 225 24.64 -18.04 1.98
N LEU A 226 24.48 -16.84 1.43
CA LEU A 226 23.50 -16.58 0.37
C LEU A 226 24.25 -16.44 -0.95
N PRO A 227 23.88 -17.20 -2.00
CA PRO A 227 24.44 -17.01 -3.32
C PRO A 227 24.21 -15.57 -3.82
N VAL A 228 25.24 -14.98 -4.44
CA VAL A 228 25.21 -13.58 -4.92
C VAL A 228 24.03 -13.31 -5.87
N TRP A 229 23.76 -14.26 -6.78
CA TRP A 229 22.64 -14.15 -7.72
C TRP A 229 21.28 -14.09 -7.00
N LEU A 230 21.12 -14.83 -5.90
CA LEU A 230 19.87 -14.87 -5.14
C LEU A 230 19.68 -13.56 -4.36
N GLY A 231 20.75 -13.02 -3.78
CA GLY A 231 20.74 -11.68 -3.18
C GLY A 231 20.36 -10.60 -4.19
N ALA A 232 20.89 -10.66 -5.41
CA ALA A 232 20.53 -9.74 -6.49
C ALA A 232 19.05 -9.85 -6.84
N VAL A 233 18.52 -11.07 -7.07
CA VAL A 233 17.09 -11.28 -7.37
C VAL A 233 16.20 -10.68 -6.29
N ILE A 234 16.53 -10.90 -5.01
CA ILE A 234 15.76 -10.37 -3.87
C ILE A 234 15.80 -8.83 -3.83
N ASN A 235 16.95 -8.21 -4.08
CA ASN A 235 17.06 -6.74 -4.15
C ASN A 235 16.22 -6.16 -5.30
N TRP A 236 16.35 -6.75 -6.49
CA TRP A 236 15.62 -6.28 -7.67
C TRP A 236 14.11 -6.50 -7.55
N LEU A 237 13.69 -7.56 -6.86
CA LEU A 237 12.29 -7.78 -6.52
C LEU A 237 11.74 -6.65 -5.63
N GLY A 238 12.50 -6.20 -4.63
CA GLY A 238 12.15 -5.03 -3.81
C GLY A 238 11.95 -3.77 -4.65
N TYR A 239 12.87 -3.49 -5.57
CA TYR A 239 12.77 -2.33 -6.44
C TYR A 239 11.63 -2.39 -7.46
N ALA A 240 11.24 -3.58 -7.91
CA ALA A 240 10.11 -3.79 -8.81
C ALA A 240 8.78 -3.27 -8.24
N ASN A 241 8.64 -3.20 -6.90
CA ASN A 241 7.49 -2.60 -6.23
C ASN A 241 7.11 -1.21 -6.78
N SER A 242 8.10 -0.37 -7.09
CA SER A 242 7.84 0.99 -7.59
C SER A 242 7.20 0.99 -8.98
N LEU A 243 7.53 0.00 -9.83
CA LEU A 243 6.94 -0.20 -11.16
C LEU A 243 5.53 -0.78 -11.07
N LEU A 244 5.28 -1.63 -10.08
CA LEU A 244 3.97 -2.25 -9.88
C LEU A 244 2.88 -1.22 -9.54
N ASN A 245 3.21 -0.13 -8.83
CA ASN A 245 2.23 0.85 -8.40
C ASN A 245 1.41 1.46 -9.57
N PRO A 246 2.01 2.10 -10.60
CA PRO A 246 1.26 2.56 -11.78
C PRO A 246 0.49 1.46 -12.52
N ILE A 247 1.05 0.26 -12.65
CA ILE A 247 0.41 -0.88 -13.35
C ILE A 247 -0.85 -1.33 -12.60
N ILE A 248 -0.76 -1.44 -11.28
CA ILE A 248 -1.89 -1.81 -10.43
C ILE A 248 -2.99 -0.74 -10.52
N TYR A 249 -2.64 0.54 -10.47
CA TYR A 249 -3.65 1.60 -10.59
C TYR A 249 -4.28 1.65 -11.98
N THR A 250 -3.51 1.54 -13.06
CA THR A 250 -4.05 1.57 -14.43
C THR A 250 -4.97 0.38 -14.74
N TYR A 251 -4.65 -0.81 -14.22
CA TYR A 251 -5.45 -2.01 -14.47
C TYR A 251 -6.71 -2.08 -13.59
N PHE A 252 -6.59 -1.80 -12.29
CA PHE A 252 -7.68 -2.01 -11.33
C PHE A 252 -8.54 -0.76 -11.07
N ASN A 253 -7.98 0.44 -11.22
CA ASN A 253 -8.70 1.70 -11.02
C ASN A 253 -9.19 2.29 -12.36
N LYS A 254 -10.49 2.07 -12.65
CA LYS A 254 -11.13 2.56 -13.90
C LYS A 254 -11.05 4.08 -14.01
N ASP A 255 -11.16 4.81 -12.91
CA ASP A 255 -11.13 6.27 -12.92
C ASP A 255 -9.74 6.77 -13.31
N PHE A 256 -8.70 6.12 -12.79
CA PHE A 256 -7.31 6.41 -13.14
C PHE A 256 -7.00 6.11 -14.61
N ARG A 257 -7.47 4.96 -15.12
CA ARG A 257 -7.35 4.60 -16.53
C ARG A 257 -8.03 5.60 -17.44
N ASN A 258 -9.23 6.06 -17.07
CA ASN A 258 -9.97 7.06 -17.83
C ASN A 258 -9.26 8.42 -17.82
N ALA A 259 -8.67 8.83 -16.70
CA ALA A 259 -7.87 10.05 -16.61
C ALA A 259 -6.63 9.97 -17.50
N ILE A 260 -5.88 8.86 -17.47
CA ILE A 260 -4.72 8.63 -18.35
C ILE A 260 -5.14 8.63 -19.83
N ALA A 261 -6.22 7.93 -20.17
CA ALA A 261 -6.72 7.91 -21.54
C ALA A 261 -7.06 9.32 -22.03
N LYS A 262 -7.64 10.18 -21.19
CA LYS A 262 -7.90 11.58 -21.54
C LYS A 262 -6.62 12.40 -21.71
N ILE A 263 -5.60 12.18 -20.87
CA ILE A 263 -4.30 12.86 -20.98
C ILE A 263 -3.58 12.43 -22.27
N VAL A 264 -3.51 11.12 -22.56
CA VAL A 264 -2.86 10.58 -23.77
C VAL A 264 -3.60 11.01 -25.04
N GLN A 265 -4.93 11.08 -24.99
CA GLN A 265 -5.75 11.60 -26.09
C GLN A 265 -5.73 13.14 -26.20
N CYS A 266 -4.87 13.83 -25.42
CA CYS A 266 -4.76 15.29 -25.38
C CYS A 266 -6.11 16.01 -25.19
N LYS A 267 -7.09 15.37 -24.55
CA LYS A 267 -8.44 15.95 -24.31
C LYS A 267 -8.43 17.10 -23.27
N TYR A 268 -7.28 17.35 -22.65
CA TYR A 268 -7.03 18.49 -21.75
C TYR A 268 -6.12 19.54 -22.37
N CYS A 269 -5.62 19.32 -23.58
CA CYS A 269 -4.91 20.35 -24.32
C CYS A 269 -5.97 21.29 -24.89
N THR A 270 -6.20 22.42 -24.23
CA THR A 270 -6.87 23.55 -24.87
C THR A 270 -6.07 23.91 -26.12
N PRO A 271 -6.74 24.09 -27.29
CA PRO A 271 -6.06 24.74 -28.40
C PRO A 271 -5.75 26.17 -27.94
N ASN A 272 -4.47 26.51 -27.91
CA ASN A 272 -4.02 27.90 -27.86
C ASN A 272 -4.09 28.50 -29.26
#